data_AF-A0A2D5K2M2-F1
#
_entry.id   AF-A0A2D5K2M2-F1
#
_cell.length_a   1.000
_cell.length_b   1.000
_cell.length_c   1.000
_cell.angle_alpha   90.00
_cell.angle_beta   90.00
_cell.angle_gamma   90.00
#
_symmetry.space_group_name_H-M   'P 1'
#
loop_
_entity.id
_entity.type
_entity.pdbx_description
1 polymer ?
#
loop_
_entity_poly.entity_id
_entity_poly.type
_entity_poly.pdbx_seq_one_letter_code
_entity_poly.pdbx_strand_id
1 'polypeptide(L)' 'MHDAKKGELIGVFSSGGPIGVSVQTALEAPDMKAAELNWRIYNCSVTKFSFNENRFTLDQFNDTSYLSEELLTYR' A
#
# COMPACT_ATOMS: atom_id res chain seq x y z
N MET A 1 13.96 -8.87 -14.29
CA MET A 1 12.61 -8.72 -13.73
C MET A 1 11.71 -8.36 -14.90
N HIS A 2 10.64 -9.11 -15.13
CA HIS A 2 9.83 -9.01 -16.34
C HIS A 2 9.14 -7.65 -16.46
N ASP A 3 9.09 -7.10 -17.68
CA ASP A 3 8.30 -5.92 -18.00
C ASP A 3 6.83 -6.19 -17.67
N ALA A 4 6.27 -5.41 -16.75
CA ALA A 4 4.85 -5.43 -16.46
C ALA A 4 4.06 -5.05 -17.72
N LYS A 5 3.14 -5.90 -18.16
CA LYS A 5 2.29 -5.58 -19.31
C LYS A 5 1.23 -4.56 -18.90
N LYS A 6 0.80 -3.73 -19.85
CA LYS A 6 -0.31 -2.79 -19.63
C LYS A 6 -1.56 -3.57 -19.20
N GLY A 7 -2.14 -3.19 -18.07
CA GLY A 7 -3.34 -3.83 -17.50
C GLY A 7 -3.06 -5.12 -16.72
N GLU A 8 -1.80 -5.48 -16.50
CA GLU A 8 -1.44 -6.61 -15.65
C GLU A 8 -1.68 -6.28 -14.17
N LEU A 9 -2.29 -7.22 -13.45
CA LEU A 9 -2.49 -7.13 -12.00
C LEU A 9 -1.31 -7.80 -11.29
N ILE A 10 -0.51 -7.00 -10.58
CA ILE A 10 0.70 -7.47 -9.89
C ILE A 10 0.42 -7.58 -8.39
N GLY A 11 0.65 -8.76 -7.83
CA GLY A 11 0.61 -8.99 -6.39
C GLY A 11 2.00 -8.85 -5.76
N VAL A 12 2.10 -8.07 -4.69
CA VAL A 12 3.34 -7.90 -3.91
C VAL A 12 3.03 -8.15 -2.43
N PHE A 13 3.76 -9.07 -1.82
CA PHE A 13 3.69 -9.35 -0.39
C PHE A 13 4.91 -8.71 0.30
N SER A 14 4.65 -7.78 1.21
CA SER A 14 5.70 -6.97 1.85
C SER A 14 5.30 -6.60 3.28
N SER A 15 6.08 -5.72 3.91
CA SER A 15 5.85 -5.21 5.27
C SER A 15 5.33 -3.76 5.26
N GLY A 16 4.93 -3.25 6.43
CA GLY A 16 4.42 -1.89 6.59
C GLY A 16 5.36 -0.82 6.03
N GLY A 17 6.66 -0.90 6.31
CA GLY A 17 7.64 0.11 5.86
C GLY A 17 7.62 0.38 4.35
N PRO A 18 7.87 -0.62 3.49
CA PRO A 18 7.76 -0.48 2.04
C PRO A 18 6.37 -0.03 1.55
N ILE A 19 5.31 -0.49 2.20
CA ILE A 19 3.94 -0.05 1.88
C ILE A 19 3.79 1.44 2.17
N GLY A 20 4.18 1.92 3.35
CA GLY A 20 4.04 3.34 3.68
C GLY A 20 4.96 4.25 2.89
N VAL A 21 6.16 3.81 2.50
CA VAL A 21 7.00 4.59 1.55
C VAL A 21 6.31 4.67 0.18
N SER A 22 5.65 3.60 -0.27
CA SER A 22 4.88 3.61 -1.51
C SER A 22 3.68 4.56 -1.41
N VAL A 23 2.92 4.51 -0.31
CA VAL A 23 1.82 5.44 -0.03
C VAL A 23 2.32 6.89 0.04
N GLN A 24 3.44 7.12 0.73
CA GLN A 24 4.08 8.44 0.81
C GLN A 24 4.42 8.97 -0.57
N THR A 25 5.03 8.13 -1.42
CA THR A 25 5.40 8.49 -2.78
C THR A 25 4.16 8.82 -3.62
N ALA A 26 3.11 8.00 -3.54
CA ALA A 26 1.87 8.22 -4.29
C ALA A 26 1.11 9.48 -3.87
N LEU A 27 1.24 9.91 -2.62
CA LEU A 27 0.55 11.07 -2.06
C LEU A 27 1.43 12.33 -1.97
N GLU A 28 2.71 12.23 -2.35
CA GLU A 28 3.72 13.27 -2.12
C GLU A 28 3.71 13.76 -0.64
N ALA A 29 3.52 12.82 0.28
CA ALA A 29 3.28 13.15 1.68
C ALA A 29 4.58 13.54 2.41
N PRO A 30 4.54 14.52 3.33
CA PRO A 30 5.68 14.82 4.20
C PRO A 30 6.09 13.63 5.08
N ASP A 31 7.39 13.51 5.38
CA ASP A 31 7.96 12.37 6.12
C ASP A 31 7.25 12.05 7.44
N MET A 32 6.92 13.09 8.22
CA MET A 32 6.20 12.92 9.49
C MET A 32 4.83 12.27 9.29
N LYS A 33 4.11 12.66 8.23
CA LYS A 33 2.79 12.08 7.91
C LYS A 33 2.91 10.66 7.38
N ALA A 34 3.97 10.37 6.63
CA ALA A 34 4.27 9.01 6.19
C ALA A 34 4.58 8.07 7.36
N ALA A 35 5.35 8.55 8.36
CA ALA A 35 5.63 7.80 9.58
C ALA A 35 4.35 7.51 10.37
N GLU A 36 3.49 8.52 10.56
CA GLU A 36 2.19 8.34 11.22
C GLU A 36 1.29 7.34 10.48
N LEU A 37 1.27 7.38 9.14
CA LEU A 37 0.51 6.43 8.31
C LEU A 37 1.05 5.00 8.43
N ASN A 38 2.36 4.84 8.46
CA ASN A 38 3.02 3.54 8.60
C ASN A 38 2.55 2.76 9.83
N TRP A 39 2.39 3.43 10.97
CA TRP A 39 1.92 2.82 12.22
C TRP A 39 0.45 2.39 12.20
N ARG A 40 -0.30 2.72 11.16
CA ARG A 40 -1.72 2.38 11.03
C ARG A 40 -1.97 1.18 10.14
N ILE A 41 -0.93 0.61 9.51
CA ILE A 41 -1.07 -0.48 8.54
C ILE A 41 -1.37 -1.79 9.27
N TYR A 42 -2.51 -2.40 8.96
CA TYR A 42 -2.87 -3.72 9.45
C TYR A 42 -2.07 -4.82 8.76
N ASN A 43 -1.75 -5.86 9.53
CA ASN A 43 -1.26 -7.11 9.00
C ASN A 43 -2.30 -7.68 8.04
N CYS A 44 -1.81 -8.20 6.92
CA CYS A 44 -2.66 -8.68 5.83
C CYS A 44 -3.63 -7.61 5.31
N SER A 45 -3.37 -6.31 5.46
CA SER A 45 -4.15 -5.33 4.71
C SER A 45 -3.80 -5.33 3.23
N VAL A 46 -4.77 -4.97 2.37
CA VAL A 46 -4.54 -4.77 0.94
C VAL A 46 -4.45 -3.28 0.65
N THR A 47 -3.36 -2.87 0.00
CA THR A 47 -3.17 -1.52 -0.54
C THR A 47 -3.02 -1.62 -2.05
N LYS A 48 -3.79 -0.82 -2.80
CA LYS A 48 -3.84 -0.87 -4.27
C LYS A 48 -3.36 0.44 -4.86
N PHE A 49 -2.58 0.31 -5.92
CA PHE A 49 -2.07 1.43 -6.70
C PHE A 49 -2.35 1.21 -8.17
N SER A 50 -2.69 2.29 -8.86
CA SER A 50 -2.66 2.38 -10.31
C SER A 50 -1.36 3.05 -10.73
N PHE A 51 -0.65 2.44 -11.68
CA PHE A 51 0.64 2.96 -12.12
C PHE A 51 0.82 2.87 -13.65
N ASN A 52 1.61 3.80 -14.17
CA ASN A 52 2.18 3.79 -15.52
C ASN A 52 3.52 4.53 -15.49
N GLU A 53 4.13 4.74 -16.65
CA GLU A 53 5.45 5.41 -16.77
C GLU A 53 5.51 6.80 -16.11
N ASN A 54 4.38 7.52 -16.04
CA ASN A 54 4.33 8.92 -15.59
C ASN A 54 3.53 9.13 -14.30
N ARG A 55 2.87 8.10 -13.78
CA ARG A 55 1.93 8.25 -12.66
C ARG A 55 1.96 7.03 -11.75
N PHE A 56 1.98 7.30 -10.45
CA PHE A 56 1.78 6.31 -9.40
C PHE A 56 0.73 6.88 -8.45
N THR A 57 -0.43 6.23 -8.33
CA THR A 57 -1.58 6.77 -7.58
C THR A 57 -2.15 5.72 -6.65
N LEU A 58 -2.50 6.16 -5.45
CA LEU A 58 -3.15 5.34 -4.45
C LEU A 58 -4.66 5.23 -4.76
N ASP A 59 -5.13 4.01 -4.96
CA ASP A 59 -6.56 3.73 -5.20
C ASP A 59 -7.26 3.30 -3.91
N GLN A 60 -6.57 2.53 -3.07
CA GLN A 60 -7.10 1.98 -1.82
C GLN A 60 -5.97 1.78 -0.83
N PHE A 61 -6.18 2.18 0.43
CA PHE A 61 -5.21 2.02 1.51
C PHE A 61 -5.78 1.15 2.62
N ASN A 62 -4.96 0.22 3.10
CA ASN A 62 -5.18 -0.50 4.35
C ASN A 62 -6.53 -1.25 4.43
N ASP A 63 -6.95 -1.87 3.32
CA ASP A 63 -8.22 -2.60 3.26
C ASP A 63 -8.14 -3.92 4.02
N THR A 64 -9.00 -4.04 5.02
CA THR A 64 -9.18 -5.24 5.84
C THR A 64 -10.63 -5.72 5.82
N SER A 65 -11.45 -5.25 4.87
CA SER A 65 -12.89 -5.58 4.82
C SER A 65 -13.19 -7.08 4.67
N TYR A 66 -12.22 -7.85 4.21
CA TYR A 66 -12.29 -9.30 4.07
C TYR A 66 -11.83 -10.08 5.31
N LEU A 67 -11.28 -9.39 6.32
CA LEU A 67 -10.87 -9.97 7.59
C LEU A 67 -12.00 -9.85 8.61
N SER A 68 -12.14 -10.86 9.47
CA SER A 68 -12.98 -10.75 10.67
C SER A 68 -12.30 -9.88 11.72
N GLU A 69 -13.09 -9.31 12.62
CA GLU A 69 -12.60 -8.41 13.69
C GLU A 69 -11.51 -9.07 14.56
N GLU A 70 -11.66 -10.36 14.84
CA GLU A 70 -10.70 -11.15 15.64
C GLU A 70 -9.30 -11.27 15.00
N LEU A 71 -9.20 -11.08 13.69
CA LEU A 71 -7.94 -11.18 12.93
C LEU A 71 -7.28 -9.81 12.72
N LEU A 72 -7.93 -8.71 13.11
CA LEU A 72 -7.40 -7.37 12.94
C LEU A 72 -6.24 -7.13 13.91
N THR A 73 -5.03 -7.12 13.35
CA THR A 73 -3.80 -6.84 14.11
C THR A 73 -2.93 -5.85 13.35
N TYR A 74 -2.27 -4.95 14.08
CA TYR A 74 -1.28 -3.98 13.58
C TYR A 74 -0.30 -3.67 14.71
N ARG A 75 0.91 -3.24 14.37
CA ARG A 75 1.94 -2.85 15.34
C ARG A 75 2.74 -1.66 14.85
#